data_AF-D2B673-F1
#
_entry.id   AF-D2B673-F1
#
_cell.length_a   1.000
_cell.length_b   1.000
_cell.length_c   1.000
_cell.angle_alpha   90.00
_cell.angle_beta   90.00
_cell.angle_gamma   90.00
#
_symmetry.space_group_name_H-M   'P 1'
#
loop_
_entity.id
_entity.type
_entity.pdbx_description
1 polymer ?
#
loop_
_entity_poly.entity_id
_entity_poly.type
_entity_poly.pdbx_seq_one_letter_code
_entity_poly.pdbx_strand_id
1 'polypeptide(L)'
;MTRNRRHKADLRAYQAVTGAPYMVARRQMAEMMQQHPLLNSFGIGVFDWRRKTIEQRQAELAAGRERLANAEATVLETAVWLRENIRPIKAPTVGSYGMKHVMEHATGKYVANGEFIAAALIAGYTFKYVQPNVLFGMSARDVQRLS
;
A
#
# COMPACT_ATOMS: atom_id res chain seq x y z
N MET A 1 11.23 -23.29 7.58
CA MET A 1 12.01 -22.28 6.82
C MET A 1 12.13 -21.02 7.70
N THR A 2 13.32 -20.57 8.06
CA THR A 2 13.49 -19.49 9.07
C THR A 2 13.18 -18.11 8.48
N ARG A 3 12.46 -17.27 9.24
CA ARG A 3 12.07 -15.88 8.93
C ARG A 3 13.23 -15.03 8.36
N ASN A 4 14.45 -15.36 8.79
CA ASN A 4 15.70 -14.70 8.43
C ASN A 4 16.12 -14.90 6.95
N ARG A 5 15.80 -16.06 6.34
CA ARG A 5 16.14 -16.32 4.93
C ARG A 5 15.19 -15.62 3.96
N ARG A 6 13.90 -15.54 4.31
CA ARG A 6 12.88 -14.83 3.51
C ARG A 6 13.16 -13.34 3.50
N HIS A 7 13.40 -12.78 4.69
CA HIS A 7 13.83 -11.38 4.83
C HIS A 7 15.04 -11.07 3.94
N LYS A 8 16.12 -11.86 4.00
CA LYS A 8 17.32 -11.65 3.17
C LYS A 8 17.07 -11.75 1.65
N ALA A 9 16.12 -12.57 1.20
CA ALA A 9 15.72 -12.65 -0.20
C ALA A 9 14.94 -11.39 -0.61
N ASP A 10 14.02 -10.93 0.24
CA ASP A 10 13.22 -9.72 0.04
C ASP A 10 14.12 -8.47 0.00
N LEU A 11 15.15 -8.41 0.89
CA LEU A 11 16.19 -7.36 0.88
C LEU A 11 16.87 -7.24 -0.49
N ARG A 12 17.27 -8.39 -1.06
CA ARG A 12 18.03 -8.46 -2.32
C ARG A 12 17.15 -8.18 -3.53
N ALA A 13 15.93 -8.70 -3.54
CA ALA A 13 14.96 -8.42 -4.59
C ALA A 13 14.61 -6.92 -4.62
N TYR A 14 14.36 -6.31 -3.47
CA TYR A 14 14.07 -4.88 -3.39
C TYR A 14 15.24 -4.01 -3.86
N GLN A 15 16.47 -4.32 -3.42
CA GLN A 15 17.65 -3.57 -3.82
C GLN A 15 17.94 -3.72 -5.32
N ALA A 16 17.74 -4.92 -5.88
CA ALA A 16 17.94 -5.17 -7.30
C ALA A 16 16.97 -4.37 -8.19
N VAL A 17 15.74 -4.15 -7.74
CA VAL A 17 14.73 -3.42 -8.53
C VAL A 17 14.79 -1.90 -8.31
N THR A 18 15.03 -1.44 -7.09
CA THR A 18 14.95 0.00 -6.77
C THR A 18 16.30 0.72 -6.74
N GLY A 19 17.41 -0.02 -6.69
CA GLY A 19 18.74 0.53 -6.41
C GLY A 19 18.89 1.10 -4.99
N ALA A 20 17.82 1.13 -4.19
CA ALA A 20 17.81 1.66 -2.83
C ALA A 20 18.07 0.53 -1.81
N PRO A 21 18.84 0.79 -0.74
CA PRO A 21 18.97 -0.16 0.36
C PRO A 21 17.60 -0.39 1.02
N TYR A 22 17.26 -1.65 1.32
CA TYR A 22 16.00 -2.00 1.99
C TYR A 22 15.75 -1.21 3.29
N MET A 23 16.80 -0.90 4.06
CA MET A 23 16.66 -0.10 5.29
C MET A 23 16.07 1.30 5.02
N VAL A 24 16.32 1.86 3.83
CA VAL A 24 15.69 3.12 3.39
C VAL A 24 14.20 2.91 3.14
N ALA A 25 13.83 1.81 2.51
CA ALA A 25 12.43 1.46 2.23
C ALA A 25 11.63 1.20 3.51
N ARG A 26 12.24 0.46 4.44
CA ARG A 26 11.68 0.21 5.77
C ARG A 26 11.42 1.50 6.53
N ARG A 27 12.38 2.42 6.48
CA ARG A 27 12.26 3.75 7.08
C ARG A 27 11.13 4.55 6.43
N GLN A 28 11.05 4.55 5.09
CA GLN A 28 9.96 5.21 4.35
C GLN A 28 8.59 4.66 4.76
N MET A 29 8.46 3.34 4.96
CA MET A 29 7.22 2.74 5.44
C MET A 29 6.84 3.21 6.84
N ALA A 30 7.80 3.26 7.77
CA ALA A 30 7.57 3.76 9.13
C ALA A 30 7.16 5.25 9.14
N GLU A 31 7.88 6.09 8.38
CA GLU A 31 7.58 7.52 8.22
C GLU A 31 6.20 7.74 7.59
N MET A 32 5.85 6.97 6.56
CA MET A 32 4.53 7.00 5.92
C MET A 32 3.42 6.61 6.92
N MET A 33 3.62 5.54 7.69
CA MET A 33 2.65 5.14 8.72
C MET A 33 2.50 6.20 9.83
N GLN A 34 3.54 6.96 10.13
CA GLN A 34 3.50 8.07 11.08
C GLN A 34 2.74 9.28 10.50
N GLN A 35 2.97 9.63 9.24
CA GLN A 35 2.28 10.71 8.53
C GLN A 35 0.79 10.42 8.29
N HIS A 36 0.43 9.13 8.23
CA HIS A 36 -0.94 8.67 7.98
C HIS A 36 -1.44 7.82 9.15
N PRO A 37 -1.81 8.44 10.29
CA PRO A 37 -2.17 7.70 11.51
C PRO A 37 -3.42 6.84 11.38
N LEU A 38 -4.33 7.19 10.46
CA LEU A 38 -5.55 6.42 10.19
C LEU A 38 -5.35 5.30 9.16
N LEU A 39 -4.22 5.27 8.45
CA LEU A 39 -3.93 4.20 7.50
C LEU A 39 -3.60 2.91 8.24
N ASN A 40 -4.22 1.83 7.78
CA ASN A 40 -4.05 0.47 8.29
C ASN A 40 -4.36 -0.55 7.17
N SER A 41 -4.23 -1.86 7.42
CA SER A 41 -4.44 -2.91 6.39
C SER A 41 -5.80 -2.87 5.66
N PHE A 42 -6.85 -2.34 6.27
CA PHE A 42 -8.16 -2.15 5.63
C PHE A 42 -8.20 -0.94 4.67
N GLY A 43 -7.45 0.12 4.99
CA GLY A 43 -7.50 1.41 4.29
C GLY A 43 -7.39 2.55 5.28
N ILE A 44 -8.17 3.61 5.07
CA ILE A 44 -8.22 4.77 5.98
C ILE A 44 -9.35 4.61 6.99
N GLY A 45 -9.03 4.66 8.27
CA GLY A 45 -9.99 4.58 9.37
C GLY A 45 -10.48 3.15 9.62
N VAL A 46 -11.69 3.01 10.16
CA VAL A 46 -12.28 1.71 10.49
C VAL A 46 -13.64 1.54 9.83
N PHE A 47 -13.98 0.29 9.50
CA PHE A 47 -15.27 -0.04 8.90
C PHE A 47 -16.42 0.27 9.85
N ASP A 48 -17.54 0.79 9.34
CA ASP A 48 -18.78 1.06 10.09
C ASP A 48 -18.55 1.77 11.43
N TRP A 49 -17.69 2.79 11.43
CA TRP A 49 -17.27 3.48 12.64
C TRP A 49 -18.45 3.99 13.48
N ARG A 50 -19.57 4.38 12.84
CA ARG A 50 -20.76 4.91 13.51
C ARG A 50 -21.39 3.92 14.49
N ARG A 51 -21.23 2.62 14.26
CA ARG A 51 -21.78 1.56 15.12
C ARG A 51 -20.81 1.06 16.19
N LYS A 52 -19.63 1.68 16.29
CA LYS A 52 -18.56 1.25 17.19
C LYS A 52 -18.29 2.25 18.29
N THR A 53 -17.97 1.75 19.49
CA THR A 53 -17.43 2.57 20.58
C THR A 53 -16.05 3.10 20.23
N ILE A 54 -15.54 4.07 20.99
CA ILE A 54 -14.20 4.64 20.76
C ILE A 54 -13.14 3.54 20.93
N GLU A 55 -13.28 2.69 21.94
CA GLU A 55 -12.35 1.61 22.28
C GLU A 55 -12.30 0.58 21.15
N GLN A 56 -13.46 0.19 20.59
CA GLN A 56 -13.53 -0.72 19.45
C GLN A 56 -12.82 -0.14 18.21
N ARG A 57 -13.03 1.15 17.92
CA ARG A 57 -12.35 1.83 16.81
C ARG A 57 -10.84 1.86 17.01
N GLN A 58 -10.39 2.15 18.23
CA GLN A 58 -8.96 2.17 18.56
C GLN A 58 -8.32 0.79 18.45
N ALA A 59 -8.99 -0.25 18.98
CA ALA A 59 -8.50 -1.62 18.92
C ALA A 59 -8.41 -2.14 17.48
N GLU A 60 -9.45 -1.89 16.66
CA GLU A 60 -9.42 -2.27 15.24
C GLU A 60 -8.36 -1.52 14.45
N LEU A 61 -8.23 -0.21 14.68
CA LEU A 61 -7.20 0.59 14.04
C LEU A 61 -5.81 0.07 14.42
N ALA A 62 -5.56 -0.21 15.70
CA ALA A 62 -4.29 -0.75 16.18
C ALA A 62 -3.97 -2.12 15.54
N ALA A 63 -4.93 -3.05 15.56
CA ALA A 63 -4.75 -4.36 14.94
C ALA A 63 -4.54 -4.26 13.42
N GLY A 64 -5.26 -3.35 12.76
CA GLY A 64 -5.08 -3.08 11.34
C GLY A 64 -3.69 -2.51 11.02
N ARG A 65 -3.18 -1.62 11.88
CA ARG A 65 -1.86 -1.00 11.75
C ARG A 65 -0.75 -2.00 11.98
N GLU A 66 -0.89 -2.88 12.95
CA GLU A 66 0.05 -3.98 13.18
C GLU A 66 0.13 -4.90 11.96
N ARG A 67 -1.02 -5.27 11.37
CA ARG A 67 -1.04 -6.05 10.12
C ARG A 67 -0.31 -5.33 8.98
N LEU A 68 -0.56 -4.03 8.80
CA LEU A 68 0.12 -3.24 7.78
C LEU A 68 1.63 -3.19 8.02
N ALA A 69 2.08 -2.94 9.25
CA ALA A 69 3.50 -2.89 9.61
C ALA A 69 4.22 -4.23 9.32
N ASN A 70 3.51 -5.35 9.40
CA ASN A 70 4.03 -6.68 9.08
C ASN A 70 3.97 -7.04 7.58
N ALA A 71 3.34 -6.21 6.74
CA ALA A 71 3.16 -6.44 5.31
C ALA A 71 4.22 -5.74 4.42
N GLU A 72 5.40 -5.46 4.99
CA GLU A 72 6.46 -4.67 4.35
C GLU A 72 6.86 -5.18 2.96
N ALA A 73 7.12 -6.48 2.82
CA ALA A 73 7.51 -7.06 1.53
C ALA A 73 6.42 -6.83 0.45
N THR A 74 5.15 -7.09 0.77
CA THR A 74 4.02 -6.88 -0.14
C THR A 74 3.90 -5.42 -0.55
N VAL A 75 4.03 -4.49 0.39
CA VAL A 75 3.95 -3.04 0.13
C VAL A 75 5.07 -2.60 -0.81
N LEU A 76 6.30 -3.05 -0.56
CA LEU A 76 7.46 -2.66 -1.38
C LEU A 76 7.41 -3.28 -2.78
N GLU A 77 7.03 -4.55 -2.90
CA GLU A 77 6.81 -5.21 -4.21
C GLU A 77 5.70 -4.50 -5.00
N THR A 78 4.62 -4.10 -4.32
CA THR A 78 3.52 -3.36 -4.96
C THR A 78 3.97 -1.97 -5.41
N ALA A 79 4.79 -1.26 -4.61
CA ALA A 79 5.30 0.06 -4.95
C ALA A 79 6.22 0.01 -6.19
N VAL A 80 7.05 -1.03 -6.27
CA VAL A 80 7.86 -1.34 -7.46
C VAL A 80 6.98 -1.58 -8.67
N TRP A 81 6.01 -2.50 -8.57
CA TRP A 81 5.13 -2.82 -9.68
C TRP A 81 4.39 -1.59 -10.20
N LEU A 82 3.91 -0.72 -9.29
CA LEU A 82 3.26 0.53 -9.66
C LEU A 82 4.19 1.44 -10.47
N ARG A 83 5.43 1.65 -10.02
CA ARG A 83 6.42 2.49 -10.73
C ARG A 83 6.75 1.97 -12.12
N GLU A 84 6.79 0.65 -12.30
CA GLU A 84 7.10 0.02 -13.59
C GLU A 84 5.91 0.02 -14.55
N ASN A 85 4.68 -0.02 -14.05
CA ASN A 85 3.50 -0.31 -14.87
C ASN A 85 2.55 0.86 -15.06
N ILE A 86 2.54 1.83 -14.12
CA ILE A 86 1.52 2.87 -14.05
C ILE A 86 2.18 4.25 -14.01
N ARG A 87 1.98 5.04 -15.06
CA ARG A 87 2.51 6.41 -15.07
C ARG A 87 1.77 7.30 -14.06
N PRO A 88 2.49 8.09 -13.23
CA PRO A 88 1.86 9.08 -12.37
C PRO A 88 1.32 10.27 -13.18
N ILE A 89 0.16 10.76 -12.78
CA ILE A 89 -0.49 11.98 -13.28
C ILE A 89 -0.87 12.90 -12.11
N LYS A 90 -1.19 14.16 -12.41
CA LYS A 90 -1.52 15.15 -11.38
C LYS A 90 -2.90 14.98 -10.74
N ALA A 91 -3.88 14.50 -11.52
CA ALA A 91 -5.27 14.45 -11.08
C ALA A 91 -5.59 13.09 -10.44
N PRO A 92 -5.96 13.02 -9.15
CA PRO A 92 -6.26 11.77 -8.47
C PRO A 92 -7.68 11.27 -8.77
N THR A 93 -7.79 10.39 -9.76
CA THR A 93 -9.08 9.87 -10.25
C THR A 93 -9.26 8.37 -10.08
N VAL A 94 -8.19 7.61 -9.81
CA VAL A 94 -8.24 6.14 -9.75
C VAL A 94 -8.36 5.68 -8.30
N GLY A 95 -9.39 4.91 -7.98
CA GLY A 95 -9.64 4.41 -6.63
C GLY A 95 -8.76 3.22 -6.25
N SER A 96 -8.20 3.25 -5.03
CA SER A 96 -7.32 2.21 -4.49
C SER A 96 -7.94 0.81 -4.49
N TYR A 97 -9.23 0.69 -4.18
CA TYR A 97 -9.92 -0.60 -4.12
C TYR A 97 -10.08 -1.23 -5.51
N GLY A 98 -10.40 -0.44 -6.53
CA GLY A 98 -10.43 -0.95 -7.90
C GLY A 98 -9.02 -1.31 -8.37
N MET A 99 -8.06 -0.42 -8.12
CA MET A 99 -6.70 -0.58 -8.61
C MET A 99 -5.94 -1.75 -7.96
N LYS A 100 -6.22 -2.07 -6.69
CA LYS A 100 -5.64 -3.26 -6.07
C LYS A 100 -6.07 -4.52 -6.81
N HIS A 101 -7.32 -4.62 -7.26
CA HIS A 101 -7.80 -5.78 -8.01
C HIS A 101 -7.16 -5.87 -9.39
N VAL A 102 -6.95 -4.74 -10.07
CA VAL A 102 -6.18 -4.70 -11.33
C VAL A 102 -4.78 -5.28 -11.11
N MET A 103 -4.08 -4.89 -10.05
CA MET A 103 -2.76 -5.46 -9.71
C MET A 103 -2.83 -6.94 -9.33
N GLU A 104 -3.83 -7.36 -8.55
CA GLU A 104 -4.05 -8.76 -8.19
C GLU A 104 -4.25 -9.63 -9.44
N HIS A 105 -5.04 -9.17 -10.41
CA HIS A 105 -5.24 -9.85 -11.69
C HIS A 105 -3.96 -9.90 -12.53
N ALA A 106 -3.23 -8.79 -12.63
CA ALA A 106 -2.02 -8.72 -13.45
C ALA A 106 -0.85 -9.57 -12.88
N THR A 107 -0.81 -9.77 -11.56
CA THR A 107 0.33 -10.43 -10.88
C THR A 107 0.01 -11.79 -10.27
N GLY A 108 -1.27 -12.12 -10.11
CA GLY A 108 -1.72 -13.30 -9.37
C GLY A 108 -1.46 -13.23 -7.86
N LYS A 109 -1.06 -12.08 -7.32
CA LYS A 109 -0.73 -11.88 -5.90
C LYS A 109 -1.81 -11.06 -5.21
N TYR A 110 -2.31 -11.53 -4.09
CA TYR A 110 -3.23 -10.78 -3.24
C TYR A 110 -2.55 -9.57 -2.58
N VAL A 111 -3.26 -8.43 -2.51
CA VAL A 111 -2.83 -7.25 -1.75
C VAL A 111 -4.03 -6.61 -1.05
N ALA A 112 -3.88 -6.32 0.25
CA ALA A 112 -4.93 -5.63 0.99
C ALA A 112 -5.04 -4.17 0.53
N ASN A 113 -6.22 -3.55 0.65
CA ASN A 113 -6.43 -2.16 0.22
C ASN A 113 -5.48 -1.19 0.93
N GLY A 114 -5.24 -1.38 2.23
CA GLY A 114 -4.27 -0.60 2.99
C GLY A 114 -2.83 -0.74 2.53
N GLU A 115 -2.44 -1.96 2.14
CA GLU A 115 -1.10 -2.26 1.60
C GLU A 115 -0.91 -1.57 0.23
N PHE A 116 -1.94 -1.62 -0.62
CA PHE A 116 -1.94 -0.91 -1.89
C PHE A 116 -1.85 0.61 -1.71
N ILE A 117 -2.62 1.19 -0.78
CA ILE A 117 -2.55 2.62 -0.45
C ILE A 117 -1.15 2.99 0.02
N ALA A 118 -0.57 2.22 0.94
CA ALA A 118 0.79 2.43 1.43
C ALA A 118 1.82 2.39 0.28
N ALA A 119 1.70 1.42 -0.61
CA ALA A 119 2.57 1.27 -1.77
C ALA A 119 2.49 2.47 -2.72
N ALA A 120 1.28 2.94 -3.02
CA ALA A 120 1.08 4.11 -3.88
C ALA A 120 1.61 5.41 -3.25
N LEU A 121 1.49 5.58 -1.92
CA LEU A 121 2.09 6.71 -1.21
C LEU A 121 3.63 6.67 -1.29
N ILE A 122 4.25 5.50 -1.08
CA ILE A 122 5.70 5.31 -1.22
C ILE A 122 6.15 5.53 -2.68
N ALA A 123 5.32 5.14 -3.65
CA ALA A 123 5.59 5.38 -5.06
C ALA A 123 5.44 6.85 -5.49
N GLY A 124 4.91 7.72 -4.61
CA GLY A 124 4.85 9.17 -4.82
C GLY A 124 3.67 9.64 -5.66
N TYR A 125 2.58 8.86 -5.75
CA TYR A 125 1.39 9.30 -6.46
C TYR A 125 0.70 10.46 -5.74
N THR A 126 0.18 11.41 -6.51
CA THR A 126 -0.77 12.40 -5.99
C THR A 126 -2.02 11.68 -5.49
N PHE A 127 -2.65 12.19 -4.43
CA PHE A 127 -3.76 11.48 -3.79
C PHE A 127 -4.85 12.40 -3.22
N LYS A 128 -6.04 11.82 -3.04
CA LYS A 128 -7.18 12.43 -2.34
C LYS A 128 -7.90 11.38 -1.50
N TYR A 129 -8.15 11.66 -0.22
CA TYR A 129 -8.88 10.75 0.66
C TYR A 129 -10.36 10.62 0.28
N VAL A 130 -10.82 9.39 0.12
CA VAL A 130 -12.23 9.02 -0.08
C VAL A 130 -12.50 7.76 0.74
N GLN A 131 -12.56 7.93 2.07
CA GLN A 131 -12.47 6.84 3.04
C GLN A 131 -13.53 5.75 2.80
N PRO A 132 -13.17 4.46 2.96
CA PRO A 132 -11.86 3.96 3.42
C PRO A 132 -10.79 3.93 2.32
N ASN A 133 -11.15 4.32 1.11
CA ASN A 133 -10.30 4.29 -0.07
C ASN A 133 -9.52 5.61 -0.24
N VAL A 134 -8.64 5.59 -1.23
CA VAL A 134 -7.89 6.76 -1.67
C VAL A 134 -7.97 6.83 -3.19
N LEU A 135 -8.17 8.03 -3.73
CA LEU A 135 -7.99 8.28 -5.15
C LEU A 135 -6.52 8.63 -5.39
N PHE A 136 -5.93 8.04 -6.43
CA PHE A 136 -4.55 8.28 -6.83
C PHE A 136 -4.47 8.83 -8.26
N GLY A 137 -3.44 9.64 -8.50
CA GLY A 137 -3.13 10.18 -9.82
C GLY A 137 -2.46 9.16 -10.70
N MET A 138 -3.23 8.21 -11.23
CA MET A 138 -2.75 7.12 -12.09
C MET A 138 -3.28 7.26 -13.51
N SER A 139 -2.44 7.01 -14.50
CA SER A 139 -2.79 7.05 -15.92
C SER A 139 -3.89 6.05 -16.26
N ALA A 140 -5.08 6.54 -16.65
CA ALA A 140 -6.22 5.69 -17.02
C ALA A 140 -5.89 4.74 -18.18
N ARG A 141 -5.04 5.16 -19.12
CA ARG A 141 -4.56 4.33 -20.22
C ARG A 141 -3.77 3.11 -19.71
N ASP A 142 -2.90 3.31 -18.73
CA ASP A 142 -2.08 2.24 -18.19
C ASP A 142 -2.92 1.29 -17.33
N VAL A 143 -3.88 1.83 -16.58
CA VAL A 143 -4.86 1.02 -15.83
C VAL A 143 -5.68 0.14 -16.77
N GLN A 144 -6.25 0.72 -17.84
CA GLN A 144 -7.07 -0.01 -18.81
C GLN A 144 -6.28 -1.12 -19.53
N ARG A 145 -5.00 -0.90 -19.80
CA ARG A 145 -4.11 -1.91 -20.41
C ARG A 145 -3.94 -3.16 -19.54
N LEU A 146 -4.14 -3.04 -18.22
CA LEU A 146 -3.89 -4.09 -17.22
C LEU A 146 -5.17 -4.67 -16.62
N SER A 147 -6.32 -4.09 -16.95
CA SER A 147 -7.64 -4.49 -16.43
C SER A 147 -8.28 -5.61 -17.25
#